data_AF-A0AAD5XBJ7-F1
#
_entry.id   AF-A0AAD5XBJ7-F1
#
_cell.length_a   1.000
_cell.length_b   1.000
_cell.length_c   1.000
_cell.angle_alpha   90.00
_cell.angle_beta   90.00
_cell.angle_gamma   90.00
#
_symmetry.space_group_name_H-M   'P 1'
#
loop_
_entity.id
_entity.type
_entity.pdbx_description
1 polymer ?
#
loop_
_entity_poly.entity_id
_entity_poly.type
_entity_poly.pdbx_seq_one_letter_code
_entity_poly.pdbx_strand_id
1 'polypeptide(L)'
;MLELSKDGDNKNVDMLVGDIYGGDYPKIGLKATTIASSFGKVFKASKEERKNFREEDISRSLLYLVSNNIGQIAYLNAQAHGIQRIYFSGFFIRGHPVTMNTLNYAINFWSKGKIKALFLRHEGYLGAFGAFLRFSNRRRLSFSENFSLAQKIGGLQLSAVGALDVTPTNAKFPLLREKATYNPDTVDLSTDSKLQFYWIDLLDSNLKDLVNLVLTWQGETANAASRAAAFETIFRDHLQRLRKEPNAYGRLSIRSLLDLREQCLREMGFNDVFENVKKTENVAAVAQYARFVQEADALPEFERVGHLTDNVLAGNMYDWGAQTVQKLLLDGNLAFRSAKDRVAHPIKFDHLDALREKLVHGPAYKKAVIFVDN
;
A
#
# COMPACT_ATOMS: atom_id res chain seq x y z
N MET A 1 -28.74 1.43 1.15
CA MET A 1 -28.44 2.04 -0.16
C MET A 1 -27.10 1.57 -0.72
N LEU A 2 -25.95 1.92 -0.11
CA LEU A 2 -24.65 1.53 -0.69
C LEU A 2 -24.43 0.01 -0.78
N GLU A 3 -24.89 -0.76 0.21
CA GLU A 3 -24.90 -2.23 0.10
C GLU A 3 -25.78 -2.71 -1.06
N LEU A 4 -27.02 -2.22 -1.16
CA LEU A 4 -27.94 -2.53 -2.27
C LEU A 4 -27.34 -2.20 -3.64
N SER A 5 -26.56 -1.12 -3.74
CA SER A 5 -25.93 -0.71 -4.99
C SER A 5 -24.84 -1.68 -5.49
N LYS A 6 -24.35 -2.61 -4.66
CA LYS A 6 -23.34 -3.59 -5.11
C LYS A 6 -23.94 -4.63 -6.05
N ASP A 7 -25.19 -5.02 -5.80
CA ASP A 7 -25.88 -6.11 -6.49
C ASP A 7 -26.86 -5.61 -7.58
N GLY A 8 -26.87 -4.31 -7.86
CA GLY A 8 -27.76 -3.67 -8.82
C GLY A 8 -27.13 -3.42 -10.19
N ASP A 9 -27.96 -3.43 -11.24
CA ASP A 9 -27.62 -3.05 -12.60
C ASP A 9 -28.33 -1.75 -13.00
N ASN A 10 -27.55 -0.70 -13.24
CA ASN A 10 -28.08 0.61 -13.62
C ASN A 10 -28.76 0.58 -15.00
N LYS A 11 -28.43 -0.36 -15.89
CA LYS A 11 -29.01 -0.47 -17.24
C LYS A 11 -30.52 -0.74 -17.21
N ASN A 12 -31.03 -1.31 -16.13
CA ASN A 12 -32.46 -1.54 -15.97
C ASN A 12 -33.21 -0.24 -15.70
N VAL A 13 -32.55 0.75 -15.08
CA VAL A 13 -33.16 2.01 -14.62
C VAL A 13 -32.83 3.20 -15.53
N ASP A 14 -31.59 3.27 -15.99
CA ASP A 14 -31.08 4.36 -16.82
C ASP A 14 -31.37 4.14 -18.31
N MET A 15 -31.60 5.24 -19.03
CA MET A 15 -31.65 5.23 -20.49
C MET A 15 -30.25 5.48 -21.03
N LEU A 16 -29.74 4.54 -21.82
CA LEU A 16 -28.41 4.56 -22.42
C LEU A 16 -28.44 5.17 -23.82
N VAL A 17 -27.28 5.55 -24.35
CA VAL A 17 -27.14 6.02 -25.73
C VAL A 17 -27.64 4.97 -26.72
N GLY A 18 -27.34 3.69 -26.49
CA GLY A 18 -27.82 2.58 -27.32
C GLY A 18 -29.35 2.45 -27.33
N ASP A 19 -30.03 2.81 -26.25
CA ASP A 19 -31.51 2.79 -26.18
C ASP A 19 -32.15 3.88 -27.04
N ILE A 20 -31.41 4.95 -27.37
CA ILE A 20 -31.88 6.08 -28.18
C ILE A 20 -31.48 5.91 -29.64
N TYR A 21 -30.24 5.49 -29.90
CA TYR A 21 -29.63 5.49 -31.23
C TYR A 21 -29.45 4.09 -31.83
N GLY A 22 -29.77 3.02 -31.11
CA GLY A 22 -29.59 1.63 -31.56
C GLY A 22 -28.13 1.17 -31.61
N GLY A 23 -27.18 1.97 -31.12
CA GLY A 23 -25.75 1.70 -31.16
C GLY A 23 -24.91 2.84 -30.58
N ASP A 24 -23.62 2.86 -30.91
CA ASP A 24 -22.72 3.96 -30.57
C ASP A 24 -23.15 5.25 -31.28
N TYR A 25 -22.80 6.40 -30.70
CA TYR A 25 -23.01 7.71 -31.33
C TYR A 25 -21.66 8.37 -31.67
N PRO A 26 -21.04 7.98 -32.80
CA PRO A 26 -19.64 8.30 -33.12
C PRO A 26 -19.40 9.79 -33.41
N LYS A 27 -20.42 10.55 -33.84
CA LYS A 27 -20.29 11.99 -34.15
C LYS A 27 -19.73 12.81 -32.98
N ILE A 28 -20.02 12.40 -31.74
CA ILE A 28 -19.52 13.03 -30.52
C ILE A 28 -18.77 12.05 -29.62
N GLY A 29 -18.45 10.86 -30.13
CA GLY A 29 -17.63 9.85 -29.45
C GLY A 29 -18.30 9.18 -28.24
N LEU A 30 -19.63 9.08 -28.20
CA LEU A 30 -20.33 8.39 -27.12
C LEU A 30 -20.55 6.90 -27.45
N LYS A 31 -20.28 6.03 -26.47
CA LYS A 31 -20.53 4.59 -26.59
C LYS A 31 -21.99 4.27 -26.30
N ALA A 32 -22.51 3.19 -26.86
CA ALA A 32 -23.88 2.70 -26.65
C ALA A 32 -24.16 2.44 -25.15
N THR A 33 -23.13 2.09 -24.39
CA THR A 33 -23.21 1.81 -22.94
C THR A 33 -23.19 3.07 -22.07
N THR A 34 -22.96 4.26 -22.65
CA THR A 34 -22.97 5.52 -21.90
C THR A 34 -24.39 5.87 -21.46
N ILE A 35 -24.56 6.31 -20.22
CA ILE A 35 -25.85 6.81 -19.72
C ILE A 35 -26.19 8.11 -20.46
N ALA A 36 -27.32 8.12 -21.17
CA ALA A 36 -27.85 9.30 -21.84
C ALA A 36 -28.80 10.08 -20.92
N SER A 37 -29.63 9.37 -20.15
CA SER A 37 -30.54 9.96 -19.16
C SER A 37 -30.68 9.03 -17.95
N SER A 38 -30.19 9.47 -16.81
CA SER A 38 -30.39 8.77 -15.54
C SER A 38 -31.88 8.67 -15.21
N PHE A 39 -32.32 7.51 -14.70
CA PHE A 39 -33.74 7.19 -14.43
C PHE A 39 -34.69 7.33 -15.64
N GLY A 40 -34.16 7.40 -16.87
CA GLY A 40 -34.96 7.64 -18.06
C GLY A 40 -35.97 6.52 -18.36
N LYS A 41 -35.67 5.26 -17.99
CA LYS A 41 -36.60 4.13 -18.17
C LYS A 41 -37.75 4.18 -17.17
N VAL A 42 -37.47 4.56 -15.92
CA VAL A 42 -38.49 4.73 -14.87
C VAL A 42 -39.49 5.83 -15.26
N PHE A 43 -39.00 6.92 -15.86
CA PHE A 43 -39.88 7.99 -16.36
C PHE A 43 -40.85 7.49 -17.44
N LYS A 44 -40.37 6.67 -18.38
CA LYS A 44 -41.17 6.09 -19.47
C LYS A 44 -42.11 4.97 -19.03
N ALA A 45 -41.80 4.29 -17.93
CA ALA A 45 -42.57 3.16 -17.41
C ALA A 45 -43.96 3.56 -16.90
N SER A 46 -44.94 2.66 -17.08
CA SER A 46 -46.29 2.78 -16.53
C SER A 46 -46.31 2.72 -14.99
N LYS A 47 -47.45 3.03 -14.37
CA LYS A 47 -47.59 2.93 -12.91
C LYS A 47 -47.43 1.49 -12.41
N GLU A 48 -47.86 0.48 -13.14
CA GLU A 48 -47.64 -0.92 -12.75
C GLU A 48 -46.17 -1.31 -12.92
N GLU A 49 -45.54 -0.97 -14.05
CA GLU A 49 -44.15 -1.32 -14.35
C GLU A 49 -43.16 -0.68 -13.37
N ARG A 50 -43.45 0.53 -12.88
CA ARG A 50 -42.65 1.21 -11.85
C ARG A 50 -42.48 0.40 -10.57
N LYS A 51 -43.42 -0.50 -10.25
CA LYS A 51 -43.33 -1.37 -9.06
C LYS A 51 -42.35 -2.54 -9.24
N ASN A 52 -41.96 -2.84 -10.48
CA ASN A 52 -41.11 -3.99 -10.81
C ASN A 52 -39.62 -3.63 -10.81
N PHE A 53 -39.25 -2.35 -10.65
CA PHE A 53 -37.85 -1.96 -10.55
C PHE A 53 -37.29 -2.38 -9.20
N ARG A 54 -36.16 -3.08 -9.25
CA ARG A 54 -35.46 -3.56 -8.06
C ARG A 54 -34.82 -2.40 -7.30
N GLU A 55 -34.86 -2.47 -5.97
CA GLU A 55 -34.23 -1.45 -5.11
C GLU A 55 -32.70 -1.39 -5.30
N GLU A 56 -32.08 -2.52 -5.63
CA GLU A 56 -30.65 -2.59 -5.93
C GLU A 56 -30.30 -1.79 -7.20
N ASP A 57 -31.09 -1.96 -8.27
CA ASP A 57 -30.89 -1.28 -9.56
C ASP A 57 -31.10 0.24 -9.41
N ILE A 58 -32.14 0.63 -8.64
CA ILE A 58 -32.40 2.03 -8.30
C ILE A 58 -31.24 2.62 -7.50
N SER A 59 -30.74 1.89 -6.50
CA SER A 59 -29.61 2.32 -5.68
C SER A 59 -28.33 2.49 -6.51
N ARG A 60 -28.07 1.58 -7.46
CA ARG A 60 -26.93 1.67 -8.40
C ARG A 60 -27.03 2.88 -9.31
N SER A 61 -28.18 3.08 -9.96
CA SER A 61 -28.41 4.23 -10.84
C SER A 61 -28.28 5.55 -10.07
N LEU A 62 -28.82 5.63 -8.85
CA LEU A 62 -28.69 6.81 -7.99
C LEU A 62 -27.23 7.11 -7.64
N LEU A 63 -26.45 6.08 -7.27
CA LEU A 63 -25.03 6.24 -6.99
C LEU A 63 -24.26 6.77 -8.20
N TYR A 64 -24.53 6.22 -9.39
CA TYR A 64 -23.93 6.66 -10.64
C TYR A 64 -24.34 8.08 -11.03
N LEU A 65 -25.63 8.43 -10.90
CA LEU A 65 -26.12 9.79 -11.16
C LEU A 65 -25.36 10.81 -10.32
N VAL A 66 -25.30 10.61 -9.00
CA VAL A 66 -24.62 11.54 -8.08
C VAL A 66 -23.11 11.57 -8.37
N SER A 67 -22.46 10.42 -8.52
CA SER A 67 -21.02 10.34 -8.73
C SER A 67 -20.59 10.93 -10.07
N ASN A 68 -21.29 10.64 -11.16
CA ASN A 68 -20.98 11.18 -12.48
C ASN A 68 -21.19 12.69 -12.53
N ASN A 69 -22.23 13.20 -11.86
CA ASN A 69 -22.46 14.64 -11.80
C ASN A 69 -21.35 15.36 -11.03
N ILE A 70 -20.94 14.83 -9.86
CA ILE A 70 -19.79 15.34 -9.10
C ILE A 70 -18.52 15.31 -9.98
N GLY A 71 -18.26 14.18 -10.65
CA GLY A 71 -17.09 14.02 -11.52
C GLY A 71 -17.07 15.02 -12.67
N GLN A 72 -18.21 15.24 -13.34
CA GLN A 72 -18.31 16.18 -14.45
C GLN A 72 -18.10 17.63 -14.00
N ILE A 73 -18.73 18.04 -12.89
CA ILE A 73 -18.54 19.38 -12.33
C ILE A 73 -17.07 19.59 -11.94
N ALA A 74 -16.46 18.61 -11.28
CA ALA A 74 -15.05 18.68 -10.89
C ALA A 74 -14.12 18.77 -12.11
N TYR A 75 -14.40 17.99 -13.17
CA TYR A 75 -13.67 18.05 -14.43
C TYR A 75 -13.76 19.42 -15.09
N LEU A 76 -14.97 19.98 -15.25
CA LEU A 76 -15.18 21.27 -15.90
C LEU A 76 -14.47 22.41 -15.15
N ASN A 77 -14.53 22.39 -13.81
CA ASN A 77 -13.80 23.34 -12.98
C ASN A 77 -12.28 23.18 -13.14
N ALA A 78 -11.77 21.95 -13.10
CA ALA A 78 -10.35 21.70 -13.29
C ALA A 78 -9.87 22.15 -14.67
N GLN A 79 -10.66 21.92 -15.72
CA GLN A 79 -10.37 22.39 -17.07
C GLN A 79 -10.34 23.92 -17.16
N ALA A 80 -11.34 24.60 -16.59
CA ALA A 80 -11.43 26.06 -16.59
C ALA A 80 -10.24 26.74 -15.90
N HIS A 81 -9.66 26.09 -14.89
CA HIS A 81 -8.54 26.61 -14.10
C HIS A 81 -7.17 25.99 -14.46
N GLY A 82 -7.08 25.16 -15.49
CA GLY A 82 -5.82 24.51 -15.89
C GLY A 82 -5.26 23.53 -14.84
N ILE A 83 -6.11 22.96 -13.99
CA ILE A 83 -5.74 22.05 -12.91
C ILE A 83 -5.67 20.61 -13.45
N GLN A 84 -4.57 19.91 -13.16
CA GLN A 84 -4.35 18.53 -13.61
C GLN A 84 -4.60 17.47 -12.53
N ARG A 85 -4.88 17.89 -11.29
CA ARG A 85 -5.04 17.00 -10.14
C ARG A 85 -6.24 17.45 -9.32
N ILE A 86 -7.20 16.55 -9.13
CA ILE A 86 -8.40 16.78 -8.34
C ILE A 86 -8.34 15.87 -7.12
N TYR A 87 -8.41 16.45 -5.92
CA TYR A 87 -8.49 15.70 -4.68
C TYR A 87 -9.95 15.62 -4.22
N PHE A 88 -10.49 14.41 -4.12
CA PHE A 88 -11.81 14.17 -3.56
C PHE A 88 -11.70 13.91 -2.05
N SER A 89 -12.56 14.58 -1.28
CA SER A 89 -12.65 14.50 0.18
C SER A 89 -14.12 14.45 0.61
N GLY A 90 -14.38 14.06 1.87
CA GLY A 90 -15.72 13.98 2.46
C GLY A 90 -16.22 12.55 2.65
N PHE A 91 -17.20 12.38 3.54
CA PHE A 91 -17.71 11.06 3.93
C PHE A 91 -18.43 10.29 2.81
N PHE A 92 -18.86 10.96 1.73
CA PHE A 92 -19.52 10.31 0.59
C PHE A 92 -18.64 9.24 -0.07
N ILE A 93 -17.32 9.45 -0.10
CA ILE A 93 -16.36 8.52 -0.70
C ILE A 93 -15.72 7.58 0.32
N ARG A 94 -16.01 7.71 1.63
CA ARG A 94 -15.31 6.99 2.70
C ARG A 94 -15.51 5.49 2.63
N GLY A 95 -14.44 4.74 2.40
CA GLY A 95 -14.48 3.27 2.43
C GLY A 95 -15.31 2.62 1.32
N HIS A 96 -15.69 3.37 0.27
CA HIS A 96 -16.57 2.90 -0.81
C HIS A 96 -15.85 2.92 -2.17
N PRO A 97 -15.18 1.81 -2.58
CA PRO A 97 -14.43 1.73 -3.83
C PRO A 97 -15.29 1.97 -5.06
N VAL A 98 -16.55 1.53 -5.05
CA VAL A 98 -17.47 1.72 -6.17
C VAL A 98 -17.63 3.21 -6.48
N THR A 99 -17.81 4.05 -5.46
CA THR A 99 -17.91 5.50 -5.59
C THR A 99 -16.60 6.12 -6.09
N MET A 100 -15.46 5.75 -5.49
CA MET A 100 -14.14 6.23 -5.89
C MET A 100 -13.81 5.85 -7.34
N ASN A 101 -14.06 4.60 -7.73
CA ASN A 101 -13.86 4.09 -9.08
C ASN A 101 -14.74 4.82 -10.09
N THR A 102 -16.00 5.10 -9.74
CA THR A 102 -16.93 5.84 -10.60
C THR A 102 -16.43 7.27 -10.84
N LEU A 103 -16.00 7.97 -9.79
CA LEU A 103 -15.43 9.31 -9.89
C LEU A 103 -14.14 9.32 -10.73
N ASN A 104 -13.23 8.37 -10.47
CA ASN A 104 -11.99 8.25 -11.23
C ASN A 104 -12.24 7.97 -12.71
N TYR A 105 -13.17 7.05 -13.02
CA TYR A 105 -13.59 6.75 -14.38
C TYR A 105 -14.16 7.99 -15.08
N ALA A 106 -15.06 8.72 -14.43
CA ALA A 106 -15.65 9.94 -14.99
C ALA A 106 -14.59 11.00 -15.32
N ILE A 107 -13.65 11.27 -14.41
CA ILE A 107 -12.55 12.23 -14.65
C ILE A 107 -11.67 11.76 -15.81
N ASN A 108 -11.31 10.48 -15.85
CA ASN A 108 -10.46 9.93 -16.90
C ASN A 108 -11.15 10.00 -18.27
N PHE A 109 -12.45 9.69 -18.32
CA PHE A 109 -13.28 9.73 -19.54
C PHE A 109 -13.30 11.13 -20.15
N TRP A 110 -13.68 12.16 -19.37
CA TRP A 110 -13.79 13.52 -19.88
C TRP A 110 -12.44 14.17 -20.17
N SER A 111 -11.41 13.87 -19.36
CA SER A 111 -10.08 14.46 -19.53
C SER A 111 -9.17 13.74 -20.52
N LYS A 112 -9.57 12.57 -21.04
CA LYS A 112 -8.73 11.67 -21.84
C LYS A 112 -7.38 11.37 -21.14
N GLY A 113 -7.44 11.15 -19.83
CA GLY A 113 -6.26 10.85 -18.99
C GLY A 113 -5.37 12.03 -18.63
N LYS A 114 -5.70 13.26 -19.04
CA LYS A 114 -4.90 14.45 -18.71
C LYS A 114 -5.04 14.92 -17.27
N ILE A 115 -6.17 14.61 -16.64
CA ILE A 115 -6.47 15.02 -15.26
C ILE A 115 -6.55 13.77 -14.39
N LYS A 116 -5.90 13.80 -13.23
CA LYS A 116 -5.88 12.70 -12.26
C LYS A 116 -6.87 12.97 -11.12
N ALA A 117 -7.74 12.01 -10.85
CA ALA A 117 -8.50 11.94 -9.61
C ALA A 117 -7.64 11.33 -8.51
N LEU A 118 -7.61 11.97 -7.35
CA LEU A 118 -6.85 11.56 -6.17
C LEU A 118 -7.80 11.47 -4.99
N PHE A 119 -7.60 10.47 -4.14
CA PHE A 119 -8.42 10.24 -2.96
C PHE A 119 -7.54 10.34 -1.73
N LEU A 120 -8.10 10.93 -0.68
CA LEU A 120 -7.47 10.96 0.63
C LEU A 120 -7.98 9.77 1.44
N ARG A 121 -7.17 9.35 2.40
CA ARG A 121 -7.47 8.22 3.30
C ARG A 121 -8.24 8.64 4.56
N HIS A 122 -8.08 9.89 4.96
CA HIS A 122 -8.77 10.54 6.08
C HIS A 122 -9.71 11.63 5.57
N GLU A 123 -10.33 11.35 4.43
CA GLU A 123 -11.16 12.26 3.64
C GLU A 123 -12.25 12.95 4.46
N GLY A 124 -12.78 12.32 5.51
CA GLY A 124 -13.82 12.88 6.37
C GLY A 124 -13.34 13.82 7.48
N TYR A 125 -12.03 13.89 7.76
CA TYR A 125 -11.49 14.50 8.97
C TYR A 125 -10.68 15.79 8.75
N LEU A 126 -10.49 16.21 7.50
CA LEU A 126 -9.65 17.36 7.16
C LEU A 126 -10.10 18.66 7.83
N GLY A 127 -11.41 18.87 7.95
CA GLY A 127 -11.97 20.07 8.60
C GLY A 127 -11.64 20.12 10.09
N ALA A 128 -11.85 19.01 10.80
CA ALA A 128 -11.50 18.89 12.22
C ALA A 128 -9.99 19.05 12.44
N PHE A 129 -9.19 18.44 11.57
CA PHE A 129 -7.74 18.57 11.60
C PHE A 129 -7.27 20.02 11.38
N GLY A 130 -7.87 20.73 10.42
CA GLY A 130 -7.59 22.15 10.18
C GLY A 130 -7.91 23.03 11.39
N ALA A 131 -9.02 22.77 12.08
CA ALA A 131 -9.39 23.47 13.31
C ALA A 131 -8.37 23.23 14.44
N PHE A 132 -7.92 21.98 14.62
CA PHE A 132 -6.89 21.62 15.59
C PHE A 132 -5.54 22.28 15.29
N LEU A 133 -5.11 22.30 14.01
CA LEU A 133 -3.87 22.98 13.60
C LEU A 133 -3.93 24.48 13.86
N ARG A 134 -5.06 25.11 13.57
CA ARG A 134 -5.27 26.54 13.80
C ARG A 134 -5.16 26.89 15.29
N PHE A 135 -5.66 26.02 16.17
CA PHE A 135 -5.59 26.23 17.61
C PHE A 135 -4.20 25.95 18.20
N SER A 136 -3.50 24.92 17.69
CA SER A 136 -2.24 24.45 18.29
C SER A 136 -1.00 25.29 17.94
N ASN A 137 -1.09 26.26 17.02
CA ASN A 137 0.01 27.13 16.55
C ASN A 137 1.29 26.37 16.09
N ARG A 138 1.21 25.05 15.92
CA ARG A 138 2.31 24.18 15.49
C ARG A 138 2.26 24.03 13.97
N ARG A 139 3.27 24.54 13.26
CA ARG A 139 3.37 24.49 11.79
C ARG A 139 3.79 23.13 11.22
N ARG A 140 4.23 22.21 12.07
CA ARG A 140 4.67 20.86 11.67
C ARG A 140 4.19 19.87 12.70
N LEU A 141 3.24 19.03 12.32
CA LEU A 141 2.82 17.88 13.09
C LEU A 141 2.98 16.66 12.18
N SER A 142 3.72 15.66 12.66
CA SER A 142 3.49 14.27 12.25
C SER A 142 2.23 13.80 12.96
N PHE A 143 1.29 13.20 12.23
CA PHE A 143 0.11 12.61 12.84
C PHE A 143 0.36 11.13 13.11
N SER A 144 0.32 10.75 14.38
CA SER A 144 0.14 9.37 14.82
C SER A 144 -1.34 9.21 15.15
N GLU A 145 -1.99 8.20 14.60
CA GLU A 145 -3.43 7.98 14.81
C GLU A 145 -3.65 7.13 16.07
N ASN A 146 -4.61 7.54 16.91
CA ASN A 146 -5.24 6.64 17.87
C ASN A 146 -6.39 5.96 17.16
N PHE A 147 -6.24 4.68 16.81
CA PHE A 147 -7.35 3.91 16.29
C PHE A 147 -8.30 3.60 17.45
N SER A 148 -9.56 4.00 17.29
CA SER A 148 -10.66 3.44 18.06
C SER A 148 -11.27 2.35 17.19
N LEU A 149 -11.08 1.08 17.55
CA LEU A 149 -11.75 -0.02 16.86
C LEU A 149 -13.26 0.13 17.06
N ALA A 150 -14.00 0.46 16.01
CA ALA A 150 -15.45 0.31 16.02
C ALA A 150 -15.77 -1.16 15.72
N GLN A 151 -15.92 -1.99 16.75
CA GLN A 151 -16.66 -3.24 16.62
C GLN A 151 -17.94 -3.21 17.44
N LYS A 152 -18.90 -4.05 16.99
CA LYS A 152 -20.28 -4.20 17.45
C LYS A 152 -20.47 -3.90 18.94
N ILE A 153 -21.57 -3.22 19.25
CA ILE A 153 -22.04 -2.85 20.60
C ILE A 153 -21.70 -3.96 21.61
N GLY A 154 -20.80 -3.67 22.55
CA GLY A 154 -20.43 -4.57 23.67
C GLY A 154 -18.97 -5.07 23.72
N GLY A 155 -18.11 -4.76 22.74
CA GLY A 155 -16.68 -5.13 22.76
C GLY A 155 -15.74 -4.09 23.41
N LEU A 156 -14.56 -4.54 23.88
CA LEU A 156 -13.50 -3.70 24.47
C LEU A 156 -13.02 -2.61 23.50
N GLN A 157 -12.88 -1.38 24.00
CA GLN A 157 -12.20 -0.27 23.31
C GLN A 157 -10.70 -0.49 23.36
N LEU A 158 -10.09 -0.88 22.23
CA LEU A 158 -8.63 -0.87 22.08
C LEU A 158 -8.22 0.49 21.51
N SER A 159 -7.39 1.24 22.24
CA SER A 159 -6.73 2.45 21.75
C SER A 159 -5.34 2.05 21.29
N ALA A 160 -5.11 1.98 19.97
CA ALA A 160 -3.80 1.67 19.42
C ALA A 160 -3.19 2.89 18.73
N VAL A 161 -1.89 3.13 18.95
CA VAL A 161 -1.14 4.25 18.35
C VAL A 161 -0.38 3.72 17.14
N GLY A 162 -0.70 4.21 15.93
CA GLY A 162 0.06 3.86 14.73
C GLY A 162 0.39 5.07 13.85
N ALA A 163 1.63 5.13 13.37
CA ALA A 163 2.04 6.07 12.32
C ALA A 163 1.81 5.40 10.95
N LEU A 164 0.74 5.80 10.24
CA LEU A 164 0.33 5.18 8.98
C LEU A 164 0.99 5.76 7.74
N ASP A 165 1.31 7.04 7.79
CA ASP A 165 1.91 7.75 6.67
C ASP A 165 2.69 8.92 7.25
N VAL A 166 4.01 8.77 7.30
CA VAL A 166 4.88 9.91 7.61
C VAL A 166 4.93 10.72 6.33
N THR A 167 4.11 11.77 6.25
CA THR A 167 4.38 12.83 5.27
C THR A 167 5.85 13.18 5.43
N PRO A 168 6.70 13.07 4.38
CA PRO A 168 8.13 13.30 4.55
C PRO A 168 8.31 14.68 5.15
N THR A 169 8.66 14.74 6.42
CA THR A 169 8.95 16.00 7.11
C THR A 169 10.22 16.64 6.55
N ASN A 170 10.98 15.87 5.77
CA ASN A 170 12.32 16.17 5.37
C ASN A 170 12.40 16.32 3.85
N ALA A 171 13.14 17.33 3.42
CA ALA A 171 13.45 17.61 2.03
C ALA A 171 13.74 16.34 1.22
N LYS A 172 13.35 16.34 -0.06
CA LYS A 172 13.68 15.26 -1.00
C LYS A 172 15.18 14.95 -0.92
N PHE A 173 15.54 13.66 -0.86
CA PHE A 173 16.93 13.23 -0.72
C PHE A 173 17.81 13.98 -1.75
N PRO A 174 18.87 14.68 -1.30
CA PRO A 174 19.54 15.68 -2.11
C PRO A 174 20.21 15.12 -3.37
N LEU A 175 20.57 13.83 -3.34
CA LEU A 175 21.18 13.13 -4.47
C LEU A 175 20.17 12.53 -5.46
N LEU A 176 18.86 12.75 -5.27
CA LEU A 176 17.87 12.40 -6.29
C LEU A 176 18.03 13.32 -7.51
N ARG A 177 18.50 12.72 -8.62
CA ARG A 177 18.69 13.42 -9.90
C ARG A 177 17.42 14.13 -10.38
N GLU A 178 16.30 13.42 -10.39
CA GLU A 178 15.01 13.96 -10.85
C GLU A 178 13.92 13.81 -9.79
N LYS A 179 13.80 14.84 -8.97
CA LYS A 179 12.85 14.92 -7.85
C LYS A 179 11.37 14.85 -8.26
N ALA A 180 11.03 15.18 -9.52
CA ALA A 180 9.64 15.26 -9.98
C ALA A 180 9.11 13.94 -10.53
N THR A 181 10.00 13.10 -11.05
CA THR A 181 9.69 11.83 -11.74
C THR A 181 10.06 10.61 -10.89
N TYR A 182 10.82 10.81 -9.80
CA TYR A 182 11.17 9.72 -8.87
C TYR A 182 9.93 9.03 -8.32
N ASN A 183 9.89 7.71 -8.51
CA ASN A 183 8.89 6.82 -7.96
C ASN A 183 9.62 5.73 -7.13
N PRO A 184 9.40 5.64 -5.81
CA PRO A 184 10.04 4.63 -4.98
C PRO A 184 9.52 3.21 -5.28
N ASP A 185 8.31 3.09 -5.83
CA ASP A 185 7.71 1.80 -6.15
C ASP A 185 8.15 1.37 -7.55
N THR A 186 9.09 0.42 -7.61
CA THR A 186 9.68 -0.09 -8.87
C THR A 186 8.70 -0.94 -9.67
N VAL A 187 7.70 -1.54 -9.01
CA VAL A 187 6.70 -2.43 -9.62
C VAL A 187 5.29 -1.96 -9.28
N ASP A 188 4.44 -1.92 -10.31
CA ASP A 188 3.02 -1.62 -10.19
C ASP A 188 2.19 -2.90 -10.27
N LEU A 189 1.80 -3.41 -9.10
CA LEU A 189 1.03 -4.65 -8.99
C LEU A 189 -0.40 -4.49 -9.52
N SER A 190 -0.90 -3.26 -9.71
CA SER A 190 -2.23 -3.05 -10.31
C SER A 190 -2.27 -3.39 -11.81
N THR A 191 -1.09 -3.44 -12.46
CA THR A 191 -0.96 -3.68 -13.91
C THR A 191 -0.44 -5.07 -14.26
N ASP A 192 0.15 -5.79 -13.32
CA ASP A 192 0.66 -7.15 -13.50
C ASP A 192 -0.06 -8.12 -12.55
N SER A 193 -1.08 -8.79 -13.08
CA SER A 193 -1.86 -9.74 -12.31
C SER A 193 -1.02 -10.91 -11.80
N LYS A 194 -0.01 -11.39 -12.53
CA LYS A 194 0.81 -12.53 -12.07
C LYS A 194 1.60 -12.15 -10.83
N LEU A 195 2.26 -10.99 -10.86
CA LEU A 195 2.99 -10.48 -9.70
C LEU A 195 2.06 -10.13 -8.54
N GLN A 196 0.89 -9.58 -8.83
CA GLN A 196 -0.14 -9.33 -7.83
C GLN A 196 -0.52 -10.61 -7.07
N PHE A 197 -0.91 -11.67 -7.78
CA PHE A 197 -1.27 -12.94 -7.15
C PHE A 197 -0.11 -13.52 -6.36
N TYR A 198 1.10 -13.55 -6.94
CA TYR A 198 2.30 -14.01 -6.26
C TYR A 198 2.54 -13.33 -4.92
N TRP A 199 2.54 -11.99 -4.87
CA TRP A 199 2.78 -11.24 -3.64
C TRP A 199 1.68 -11.42 -2.60
N ILE A 200 0.42 -11.49 -3.04
CA ILE A 200 -0.70 -11.72 -2.13
C ILE A 200 -0.68 -13.15 -1.58
N ASP A 201 -0.38 -14.16 -2.41
CA ASP A 201 -0.23 -15.55 -1.98
C ASP A 201 0.93 -15.71 -0.99
N LEU A 202 2.08 -15.05 -1.24
CA LEU A 202 3.24 -15.06 -0.35
C LEU A 202 2.92 -14.47 1.03
N LEU A 203 2.18 -13.37 1.08
CA LEU A 203 1.78 -12.76 2.35
C LEU A 203 0.74 -13.60 3.08
N ASP A 204 -0.19 -14.22 2.36
CA ASP A 204 -1.22 -15.09 2.94
C ASP A 204 -0.63 -16.41 3.47
N SER A 205 0.36 -16.99 2.79
CA SER A 205 1.04 -18.21 3.24
C SER A 205 1.85 -17.97 4.51
N ASN A 206 2.52 -16.82 4.60
CA ASN A 206 3.39 -16.47 5.73
C ASN A 206 2.61 -15.91 6.93
N LEU A 207 1.29 -15.73 6.80
CA LEU A 207 0.44 -15.17 7.84
C LEU A 207 0.46 -16.01 9.12
N LYS A 208 0.54 -17.33 9.00
CA LYS A 208 0.61 -18.24 10.16
C LYS A 208 1.87 -18.00 11.00
N ASP A 209 3.01 -17.84 10.35
CA ASP A 209 4.29 -17.60 11.04
C ASP A 209 4.29 -16.23 11.73
N LEU A 210 3.69 -15.23 11.07
CA LEU A 210 3.51 -13.90 11.65
C LEU A 210 2.58 -13.93 12.86
N VAL A 211 1.49 -14.70 12.83
CA VAL A 211 0.60 -14.89 13.98
C VAL A 211 1.34 -15.59 15.14
N ASN A 212 2.20 -16.56 14.85
CA ASN A 212 3.03 -17.18 15.89
C ASN A 212 4.02 -16.19 16.53
N LEU A 213 4.62 -15.29 15.74
CA LEU A 213 5.45 -14.20 16.26
C LEU A 213 4.63 -13.24 17.14
N VAL A 214 3.42 -12.88 16.71
CA VAL A 214 2.49 -12.06 17.49
C VAL A 214 2.16 -12.73 18.84
N LEU A 215 1.93 -14.05 18.86
CA LEU A 215 1.59 -14.79 20.08
C LEU A 215 2.78 -14.95 21.05
N THR A 216 4.01 -14.88 20.55
CA THR A 216 5.25 -14.97 21.36
C THR A 216 5.80 -13.60 21.76
N TRP A 217 5.19 -12.52 21.24
CA TRP A 217 5.55 -11.14 21.58
C TRP A 217 5.18 -10.81 23.03
N GLN A 218 6.14 -10.22 23.76
CA GLN A 218 6.05 -9.94 25.20
C GLN A 218 5.54 -8.53 25.53
N GLY A 219 4.92 -7.84 24.57
CA GLY A 219 4.35 -6.52 24.79
C GLY A 219 3.06 -6.55 25.60
N GLU A 220 2.07 -5.74 25.24
CA GLU A 220 0.77 -5.80 25.90
C GLU A 220 0.11 -7.16 25.64
N THR A 221 -0.12 -7.97 26.68
CA THR A 221 -0.60 -9.35 26.55
C THR A 221 -2.10 -9.50 26.74
N ALA A 222 -2.79 -8.44 27.19
CA ALA A 222 -4.23 -8.47 27.40
C ALA A 222 -4.94 -8.83 26.08
N ASN A 223 -5.72 -9.91 26.11
CA ASN A 223 -6.46 -10.43 24.95
C ASN A 223 -5.59 -10.68 23.70
N ALA A 224 -4.29 -10.95 23.84
CA ALA A 224 -3.37 -11.09 22.71
C ALA A 224 -3.83 -12.14 21.69
N ALA A 225 -4.33 -13.29 22.14
CA ALA A 225 -4.85 -14.33 21.25
C ALA A 225 -6.08 -13.86 20.44
N SER A 226 -7.01 -13.14 21.07
CA SER A 226 -8.18 -12.58 20.37
C SER A 226 -7.77 -11.49 19.38
N ARG A 227 -6.81 -10.64 19.74
CA ARG A 227 -6.25 -9.61 18.86
C ARG A 227 -5.46 -10.20 17.69
N ALA A 228 -4.72 -11.30 17.91
CA ALA A 228 -4.02 -12.03 16.86
C ALA A 228 -5.00 -12.65 15.85
N ALA A 229 -6.09 -13.26 16.33
CA ALA A 229 -7.14 -13.79 15.47
C ALA A 229 -7.86 -12.68 14.68
N ALA A 230 -8.09 -11.51 15.32
CA ALA A 230 -8.65 -10.34 14.65
C ALA A 230 -7.70 -9.78 13.58
N PHE A 231 -6.40 -9.70 13.87
CA PHE A 231 -5.36 -9.34 12.89
C PHE A 231 -5.40 -10.29 11.69
N GLU A 232 -5.37 -11.60 11.92
CA GLU A 232 -5.39 -12.60 10.85
C GLU A 232 -6.61 -12.42 9.95
N THR A 233 -7.79 -12.26 10.54
CA THR A 233 -9.04 -12.09 9.82
C THR A 233 -9.03 -10.81 8.98
N ILE A 234 -8.73 -9.67 9.60
CA ILE A 234 -8.74 -8.35 8.94
C ILE A 234 -7.72 -8.33 7.80
N PHE A 235 -6.48 -8.77 8.05
CA PHE A 235 -5.44 -8.75 7.04
C PHE A 235 -5.80 -9.65 5.85
N ARG A 236 -6.31 -10.85 6.10
CA ARG A 236 -6.77 -11.78 5.05
C ARG A 236 -7.92 -11.19 4.23
N ASP A 237 -8.88 -10.52 4.86
CA ASP A 237 -9.98 -9.83 4.17
C ASP A 237 -9.48 -8.71 3.26
N HIS A 238 -8.49 -7.93 3.72
CA HIS A 238 -7.85 -6.91 2.89
C HIS A 238 -7.11 -7.53 1.69
N LEU A 239 -6.38 -8.62 1.89
CA LEU A 239 -5.70 -9.35 0.82
C LEU A 239 -6.71 -9.88 -0.23
N GLN A 240 -7.81 -10.49 0.21
CA GLN A 240 -8.90 -10.96 -0.66
C GLN A 240 -9.53 -9.82 -1.47
N ARG A 241 -9.75 -8.67 -0.83
CA ARG A 241 -10.26 -7.48 -1.52
C ARG A 241 -9.27 -6.94 -2.54
N LEU A 242 -7.98 -6.87 -2.21
CA LEU A 242 -6.94 -6.44 -3.13
C LEU A 242 -6.74 -7.40 -4.31
N ARG A 243 -7.08 -8.70 -4.18
CA ARG A 243 -7.14 -9.63 -5.32
C ARG A 243 -8.22 -9.24 -6.32
N LYS A 244 -9.44 -8.96 -5.82
CA LYS A 244 -10.61 -8.64 -6.65
C LYS A 244 -10.56 -7.21 -7.20
N GLU A 245 -10.10 -6.28 -6.38
CA GLU A 245 -10.05 -4.84 -6.63
C GLU A 245 -8.64 -4.31 -6.31
N PRO A 246 -7.66 -4.44 -7.23
CA PRO A 246 -6.28 -4.03 -6.98
C PRO A 246 -6.15 -2.56 -6.57
N ASN A 247 -7.05 -1.70 -7.06
CA ASN A 247 -7.05 -0.27 -6.80
C ASN A 247 -7.92 0.16 -5.62
N ALA A 248 -8.41 -0.78 -4.79
CA ALA A 248 -9.33 -0.48 -3.69
C ALA A 248 -8.77 0.55 -2.68
N TYR A 249 -7.44 0.63 -2.54
CA TYR A 249 -6.74 1.54 -1.64
C TYR A 249 -5.78 2.48 -2.39
N GLY A 250 -6.01 2.71 -3.69
CA GLY A 250 -5.09 3.41 -4.57
C GLY A 250 -4.12 2.46 -5.27
N ARG A 251 -2.96 2.96 -5.71
CA ARG A 251 -2.01 2.18 -6.51
C ARG A 251 -1.41 1.05 -5.68
N LEU A 252 -1.58 -0.18 -6.16
CA LEU A 252 -1.03 -1.37 -5.50
C LEU A 252 0.46 -1.54 -5.81
N SER A 253 1.26 -1.59 -4.75
CA SER A 253 2.71 -1.82 -4.77
C SER A 253 3.11 -2.78 -3.64
N ILE A 254 4.32 -3.33 -3.71
CA ILE A 254 4.87 -4.17 -2.64
C ILE A 254 4.90 -3.39 -1.32
N ARG A 255 5.37 -2.13 -1.36
CA ARG A 255 5.38 -1.24 -0.20
C ARG A 255 3.99 -1.06 0.39
N SER A 256 2.96 -0.82 -0.43
CA SER A 256 1.59 -0.68 0.08
C SER A 256 1.04 -1.94 0.77
N LEU A 257 1.45 -3.14 0.32
CA LEU A 257 1.07 -4.40 0.96
C LEU A 257 1.78 -4.59 2.32
N LEU A 258 3.06 -4.23 2.39
CA LEU A 258 3.83 -4.27 3.64
C LEU A 258 3.31 -3.23 4.63
N ASP A 259 3.04 -2.00 4.18
CA ASP A 259 2.45 -0.93 4.99
C ASP A 259 1.09 -1.36 5.55
N LEU A 260 0.25 -2.03 4.73
CA LEU A 260 -1.04 -2.58 5.16
C LEU A 260 -0.87 -3.66 6.25
N ARG A 261 0.13 -4.55 6.12
CA ARG A 261 0.43 -5.56 7.14
C ARG A 261 0.78 -4.90 8.48
N GLU A 262 1.73 -3.95 8.45
CA GLU A 262 2.15 -3.21 9.64
C GLU A 262 0.98 -2.44 10.27
N GLN A 263 0.10 -1.89 9.44
CA GLN A 263 -1.12 -1.25 9.91
C GLN A 263 -2.03 -2.24 10.65
N CYS A 264 -2.36 -3.39 10.06
CA CYS A 264 -3.26 -4.35 10.69
C CYS A 264 -2.68 -4.85 12.03
N LEU A 265 -1.35 -5.03 12.12
CA LEU A 265 -0.67 -5.36 13.38
C LEU A 265 -0.84 -4.24 14.41
N ARG A 266 -0.56 -3.00 14.04
CA ARG A 266 -0.66 -1.83 14.93
C ARG A 266 -2.09 -1.55 15.36
N GLU A 267 -3.09 -1.73 14.49
CA GLU A 267 -4.51 -1.61 14.85
C GLU A 267 -4.90 -2.60 15.95
N MET A 268 -4.27 -3.76 15.97
CA MET A 268 -4.42 -4.75 17.03
C MET A 268 -3.46 -4.52 18.21
N GLY A 269 -2.77 -3.38 18.29
CA GLY A 269 -1.87 -3.03 19.39
C GLY A 269 -0.52 -3.77 19.37
N PHE A 270 -0.12 -4.35 18.24
CA PHE A 270 1.18 -4.98 18.06
C PHE A 270 2.15 -3.99 17.40
N ASN A 271 3.11 -3.47 18.18
CA ASN A 271 3.97 -2.37 17.72
C ASN A 271 5.30 -2.84 17.11
N ASP A 272 5.87 -3.93 17.63
CA ASP A 272 7.14 -4.50 17.16
C ASP A 272 7.22 -6.00 17.46
N VAL A 273 6.54 -6.80 16.64
CA VAL A 273 6.45 -8.26 16.82
C VAL A 273 7.80 -8.98 16.66
N PHE A 274 8.79 -8.31 16.07
CA PHE A 274 10.13 -8.85 15.82
C PHE A 274 11.15 -8.44 16.90
N GLU A 275 10.75 -7.67 17.92
CA GLU A 275 11.66 -7.13 18.93
C GLU A 275 12.56 -8.20 19.58
N ASN A 276 11.98 -9.35 19.96
CA ASN A 276 12.73 -10.42 20.61
C ASN A 276 13.72 -11.09 19.65
N VAL A 277 13.32 -11.30 18.40
CA VAL A 277 14.18 -11.86 17.35
C VAL A 277 15.38 -10.95 17.14
N LYS A 278 15.14 -9.64 16.94
CA LYS A 278 16.19 -8.63 16.78
C LYS A 278 17.13 -8.57 17.97
N LYS A 279 16.63 -8.66 19.21
CA LYS A 279 17.49 -8.67 20.41
C LYS A 279 18.41 -9.89 20.41
N THR A 280 17.88 -11.08 20.13
CA THR A 280 18.68 -12.31 20.11
C THR A 280 19.73 -12.28 19.00
N GLU A 281 19.36 -11.82 17.80
CA GLU A 281 20.27 -11.70 16.66
C GLU A 281 21.38 -10.67 16.93
N ASN A 282 21.02 -9.51 17.48
CA ASN A 282 22.00 -8.47 17.83
C ASN A 282 23.02 -8.96 18.86
N VAL A 283 22.59 -9.69 19.90
CA VAL A 283 23.50 -10.27 20.90
C VAL A 283 24.48 -11.25 20.24
N ALA A 284 23.98 -12.12 19.36
CA ALA A 284 24.82 -13.07 18.65
C ALA A 284 25.80 -12.39 17.67
N ALA A 285 25.34 -11.37 16.92
CA ALA A 285 26.17 -10.62 16.00
C ALA A 285 27.28 -9.83 16.72
N VAL A 286 26.96 -9.18 17.85
CA VAL A 286 27.95 -8.45 18.66
C VAL A 286 29.02 -9.39 19.21
N ALA A 287 28.65 -10.61 19.64
CA ALA A 287 29.61 -11.59 20.13
C ALA A 287 30.62 -12.03 19.06
N GLN A 288 30.23 -12.03 17.79
CA GLN A 288 31.08 -12.42 16.65
C GLN A 288 31.87 -11.26 16.04
N TYR A 289 31.46 -10.01 16.30
CA TYR A 289 31.98 -8.81 15.63
C TYR A 289 33.51 -8.68 15.68
N ALA A 290 34.11 -8.86 16.86
CA ALA A 290 35.55 -8.67 17.03
C ALA A 290 36.36 -9.66 16.18
N ARG A 291 35.94 -10.93 16.13
CA ARG A 291 36.57 -11.97 15.32
C ARG A 291 36.42 -11.66 13.83
N PHE A 292 35.23 -11.28 13.40
CA PHE A 292 34.95 -10.93 12.00
C PHE A 292 35.84 -9.79 11.51
N VAL A 293 35.99 -8.72 12.30
CA VAL A 293 36.85 -7.58 11.95
C VAL A 293 38.31 -8.00 11.83
N GLN A 294 38.82 -8.84 12.73
CA GLN A 294 40.19 -9.37 12.66
C GLN A 294 40.42 -10.20 11.40
N GLU A 295 39.46 -11.06 11.03
CA GLU A 295 39.51 -11.86 9.80
C GLU A 295 39.49 -10.98 8.55
N ALA A 296 38.65 -9.94 8.52
CA ALA A 296 38.60 -8.99 7.40
C ALA A 296 39.89 -8.15 7.27
N ASP A 297 40.46 -7.71 8.38
CA ASP A 297 41.68 -6.89 8.40
C ASP A 297 42.92 -7.66 7.97
N ALA A 298 42.92 -9.00 8.10
CA ALA A 298 44.00 -9.85 7.61
C ALA A 298 44.04 -9.96 6.06
N LEU A 299 42.95 -9.60 5.37
CA LEU A 299 42.87 -9.68 3.91
C LEU A 299 43.52 -8.46 3.24
N PRO A 300 44.18 -8.64 2.06
CA PRO A 300 44.58 -7.54 1.19
C PRO A 300 43.37 -6.66 0.82
N GLU A 301 43.59 -5.36 0.62
CA GLU A 301 42.50 -4.38 0.47
C GLU A 301 41.48 -4.74 -0.62
N PHE A 302 41.95 -5.21 -1.79
CA PHE A 302 41.10 -5.64 -2.89
C PHE A 302 40.20 -6.83 -2.53
N GLU A 303 40.75 -7.83 -1.85
CA GLU A 303 39.98 -8.99 -1.38
C GLU A 303 39.08 -8.66 -0.20
N ARG A 304 39.52 -7.73 0.66
CA ARG A 304 38.73 -7.25 1.81
C ARG A 304 37.43 -6.60 1.37
N VAL A 305 37.46 -5.75 0.32
CA VAL A 305 36.23 -5.16 -0.24
C VAL A 305 35.28 -6.24 -0.74
N GLY A 306 35.81 -7.27 -1.41
CA GLY A 306 35.05 -8.45 -1.80
C GLY A 306 34.41 -9.17 -0.63
N HIS A 307 35.23 -9.51 0.36
CA HIS A 307 34.80 -10.20 1.56
C HIS A 307 33.70 -9.42 2.29
N LEU A 308 33.89 -8.11 2.52
CA LEU A 308 32.89 -7.27 3.18
C LEU A 308 31.58 -7.18 2.38
N THR A 309 31.66 -7.01 1.06
CA THR A 309 30.46 -6.91 0.21
C THR A 309 29.65 -8.20 0.23
N ASP A 310 30.32 -9.36 0.12
CA ASP A 310 29.63 -10.65 0.21
C ASP A 310 28.97 -10.85 1.57
N ASN A 311 29.61 -10.41 2.66
CA ASN A 311 29.06 -10.54 4.00
C ASN A 311 27.88 -9.60 4.24
N VAL A 312 27.87 -8.41 3.61
CA VAL A 312 26.68 -7.53 3.60
C VAL A 312 25.50 -8.21 2.90
N LEU A 313 25.73 -8.83 1.74
CA LEU A 313 24.68 -9.57 1.03
C LEU A 313 24.18 -10.76 1.82
N ALA A 314 25.11 -11.53 2.38
CA ALA A 314 24.76 -12.72 3.13
C ALA A 314 24.00 -12.35 4.42
N GLY A 315 24.41 -11.30 5.14
CA GLY A 315 23.70 -10.76 6.30
C GLY A 315 22.22 -10.50 6.02
N ASN A 316 21.90 -9.83 4.91
CA ASN A 316 20.53 -9.55 4.50
C ASN A 316 19.72 -10.83 4.13
N MET A 317 20.39 -11.92 3.74
CA MET A 317 19.70 -13.19 3.46
C MET A 317 19.31 -13.99 4.70
N TYR A 318 19.92 -13.70 5.86
CA TYR A 318 19.64 -14.45 7.10
C TYR A 318 18.29 -14.06 7.75
N ASP A 319 17.56 -13.09 7.18
CA ASP A 319 16.19 -12.68 7.57
C ASP A 319 15.07 -13.66 7.22
N TRP A 320 15.38 -14.81 6.59
CA TRP A 320 14.36 -15.81 6.20
C TRP A 320 13.88 -16.70 7.36
N GLY A 321 14.00 -16.23 8.61
CA GLY A 321 13.19 -16.70 9.73
C GLY A 321 13.35 -18.17 10.12
N ALA A 322 14.57 -18.66 10.29
CA ALA A 322 14.79 -20.04 10.75
C ALA A 322 15.56 -20.11 12.08
N GLN A 323 15.10 -20.96 13.01
CA GLN A 323 15.86 -21.44 14.17
C GLN A 323 17.26 -21.98 13.79
N THR A 324 17.44 -22.35 12.53
CA THR A 324 18.71 -22.73 11.91
C THR A 324 19.74 -21.60 11.92
N VAL A 325 19.32 -20.34 11.80
CA VAL A 325 20.20 -19.15 11.79
C VAL A 325 20.83 -18.91 13.15
N GLN A 326 20.05 -19.03 14.23
CA GLN A 326 20.56 -18.90 15.60
C GLN A 326 21.59 -19.98 15.94
N LYS A 327 21.36 -21.23 15.53
CA LYS A 327 22.35 -22.31 15.72
C LYS A 327 23.65 -22.04 14.95
N LEU A 328 23.55 -21.58 13.70
CA LEU A 328 24.72 -21.24 12.88
C LEU A 328 25.51 -20.04 13.43
N LEU A 329 24.82 -19.03 13.99
CA LEU A 329 25.45 -17.90 14.66
C LEU A 329 26.14 -18.29 15.97
N LEU A 330 25.58 -19.26 16.73
CA LEU A 330 26.13 -19.72 18.01
C LEU A 330 27.30 -20.70 17.85
N ASP A 331 27.31 -21.51 16.79
CA ASP A 331 28.34 -22.54 16.55
C ASP A 331 29.69 -21.95 16.09
N GLY A 332 29.84 -20.61 16.02
CA GLY A 332 31.08 -19.95 15.60
C GLY A 332 31.47 -20.21 14.13
N ASN A 333 30.68 -21.05 13.44
CA ASN A 333 30.69 -21.29 12.01
C ASN A 333 29.71 -20.33 11.37
N LEU A 334 30.15 -19.07 11.24
CA LEU A 334 29.68 -18.19 10.17
C LEU A 334 30.07 -18.84 8.84
N ALA A 335 29.43 -19.95 8.47
CA ALA A 335 29.57 -20.57 7.17
C ALA A 335 28.76 -19.76 6.15
N PHE A 336 29.03 -18.44 6.09
CA PHE A 336 28.65 -17.54 5.02
C PHE A 336 28.98 -18.15 3.65
N ARG A 337 30.00 -19.02 3.56
CA ARG A 337 30.30 -19.82 2.36
C ARG A 337 29.07 -20.60 1.84
N SER A 338 28.29 -21.22 2.72
CA SER A 338 27.08 -21.97 2.34
C SER A 338 25.91 -21.09 1.89
N ALA A 339 25.85 -19.84 2.37
CA ALA A 339 24.87 -18.86 1.88
C ALA A 339 25.31 -18.31 0.52
N LYS A 340 26.61 -18.04 0.33
CA LYS A 340 27.23 -17.63 -0.93
C LYS A 340 26.90 -18.59 -2.08
N ASP A 341 26.98 -19.89 -1.84
CA ASP A 341 26.66 -20.92 -2.85
C ASP A 341 25.16 -20.97 -3.23
N ARG A 342 24.29 -20.38 -2.41
CA ARG A 342 22.84 -20.29 -2.66
C ARG A 342 22.42 -18.97 -3.29
N VAL A 343 23.32 -17.98 -3.38
CA VAL A 343 23.00 -16.68 -3.97
C VAL A 343 23.21 -16.75 -5.47
N ALA A 344 22.13 -16.56 -6.23
CA ALA A 344 22.27 -16.25 -7.64
C ALA A 344 22.82 -14.83 -7.76
N HIS A 345 24.00 -14.67 -8.36
CA HIS A 345 24.57 -13.37 -8.73
C HIS A 345 24.20 -13.06 -10.18
N PRO A 346 23.12 -12.32 -10.46
CA PRO A 346 22.71 -12.06 -11.82
C PRO A 346 23.74 -11.10 -12.42
N ILE A 347 24.43 -11.54 -13.48
CA ILE A 347 25.51 -10.78 -14.15
C ILE A 347 25.11 -9.32 -14.43
N LYS A 348 23.84 -9.07 -14.72
CA LYS A 348 23.29 -7.73 -14.96
C LYS A 348 23.47 -6.75 -13.79
N PHE A 349 23.46 -7.25 -12.55
CA PHE A 349 23.51 -6.43 -11.33
C PHE A 349 24.80 -6.64 -10.53
N ASP A 350 25.67 -7.55 -10.97
CA ASP A 350 26.96 -7.78 -10.35
C ASP A 350 27.98 -6.75 -10.85
N HIS A 351 28.30 -5.80 -9.98
CA HIS A 351 29.27 -4.74 -10.23
C HIS A 351 30.42 -4.76 -9.21
N LEU A 352 30.67 -5.91 -8.58
CA LEU A 352 31.64 -6.03 -7.49
C LEU A 352 33.05 -5.65 -7.94
N ASP A 353 33.51 -6.14 -9.10
CA ASP A 353 34.86 -5.82 -9.57
C ASP A 353 35.02 -4.34 -9.92
N ALA A 354 34.00 -3.73 -10.55
CA ALA A 354 33.99 -2.28 -10.82
C ALA A 354 34.01 -1.46 -9.52
N LEU A 355 33.34 -1.95 -8.46
CA LEU A 355 33.38 -1.33 -7.14
C LEU A 355 34.77 -1.47 -6.50
N ARG A 356 35.39 -2.66 -6.55
CA ARG A 356 36.74 -2.91 -6.03
C ARG A 356 37.77 -2.01 -6.69
N GLU A 357 37.79 -1.96 -8.02
CA GLU A 357 38.66 -1.08 -8.80
C GLU A 357 38.50 0.38 -8.37
N LYS A 358 37.26 0.85 -8.25
CA LYS A 358 36.99 2.24 -7.89
C LYS A 358 37.35 2.58 -6.45
N LEU A 359 37.20 1.64 -5.51
CA LEU A 359 37.52 1.86 -4.10
C LEU A 359 39.01 1.77 -3.81
N VAL A 360 39.73 0.83 -4.43
CA VAL A 360 41.15 0.57 -4.16
C VAL A 360 42.05 1.47 -5.01
N HIS A 361 41.71 1.68 -6.28
CA HIS A 361 42.56 2.41 -7.23
C HIS A 361 41.98 3.77 -7.65
N GLY A 362 40.71 4.04 -7.36
CA GLY A 362 40.06 5.31 -7.67
C GLY A 362 40.24 6.39 -6.60
N PRO A 363 39.72 7.60 -6.85
CA PRO A 363 39.74 8.68 -5.86
C PRO A 363 38.87 8.31 -4.65
N ALA A 364 39.45 8.41 -3.46
CA ALA A 364 38.79 8.04 -2.21
C ALA A 364 37.51 8.85 -1.96
N TYR A 365 36.41 8.16 -1.67
CA TYR A 365 35.18 8.79 -1.20
C TYR A 365 35.40 9.43 0.18
N LYS A 366 34.92 10.68 0.33
CA LYS A 366 35.03 11.42 1.60
C LYS A 366 33.74 11.45 2.42
N LYS A 367 32.61 11.08 1.80
CA LYS A 367 31.28 11.06 2.42
C LYS A 367 30.51 9.88 1.87
N ALA A 368 30.02 9.02 2.76
CA ALA A 368 29.16 7.89 2.43
C ALA A 368 27.80 8.08 3.12
N VAL A 369 26.73 7.70 2.42
CA VAL A 369 25.38 7.58 2.99
C VAL A 369 24.94 6.16 2.71
N ILE A 370 24.66 5.40 3.77
CA ILE A 370 24.27 4.00 3.71
C ILE A 370 22.86 3.90 4.30
N PHE A 371 21.91 3.39 3.52
CA PHE A 371 20.59 3.01 4.00
C PHE A 371 20.71 1.57 4.49
N VAL A 372 20.81 1.42 5.81
CA VAL A 372 20.94 0.10 6.44
C VAL A 372 19.62 -0.66 6.37
N ASP A 373 19.74 -1.98 6.30
CA ASP A 373 18.66 -2.94 6.50
C ASP A 373 18.88 -3.63 7.86
N ASN A 374 18.35 -4.83 8.07
CA ASN A 374 18.60 -5.64 9.28
C ASN A 374 20.09 -5.89 9.59
#